data_AF-A0A7C1RNX8-F1
#
_entry.id   AF-A0A7C1RNX8-F1
#
_cell.length_a   1.000
_cell.length_b   1.000
_cell.length_c   1.000
_cell.angle_alpha   90.00
_cell.angle_beta   90.00
_cell.angle_gamma   90.00
#
_symmetry.space_group_name_H-M   'P 1'
#
loop_
_entity.id
_entity.type
_entity.pdbx_description
1 polymer ?
#
loop_
_entity_poly.entity_id
_entity_poly.type
_entity_poly.pdbx_seq_one_letter_code
_entity_poly.pdbx_strand_id
1 'polypeptide(L)' 'EAILKALDEAADTKGKPTVIIASTTKGKGSVIFEDKVEFHGVTPTEEEFEQAVKEINNG' A
#
# COMPACT_ATOMS: atom_id res chain seq x y z
N GLU A 1 6.03 -6.51 10.88
CA GLU A 1 5.90 -7.84 11.52
C GLU A 1 4.58 -8.56 11.22
N ALA A 2 3.41 -7.89 11.32
CA ALA A 2 2.11 -8.55 11.12
C ALA A 2 1.96 -9.32 9.79
N ILE A 3 2.47 -8.78 8.68
CA ILE A 3 2.43 -9.45 7.37
C ILE A 3 3.25 -10.76 7.38
N LEU A 4 4.47 -10.73 7.93
CA LEU A 4 5.34 -11.91 7.99
C LEU A 4 4.66 -13.02 8.80
N LYS A 5 4.13 -12.67 9.97
CA LYS A 5 3.39 -13.61 10.81
C LYS A 5 2.16 -14.21 10.09
N ALA A 6 1.38 -13.38 9.40
CA ALA A 6 0.22 -13.86 8.64
C ALA A 6 0.63 -14.80 7.50
N LEU A 7 1.79 -14.57 6.87
CA LEU A 7 2.35 -15.46 5.86
C LEU A 7 2.84 -16.78 6.46
N ASP A 8 3.49 -16.75 7.63
CA ASP A 8 3.91 -17.96 8.35
C ASP A 8 2.69 -18.83 8.72
N GLU A 9 1.65 -18.22 9.30
CA GLU A 9 0.38 -18.90 9.62
C GLU A 9 -0.33 -19.46 8.37
N ALA A 10 -0.28 -18.73 7.26
CA ALA A 10 -0.83 -19.19 5.98
C ALA A 10 -0.05 -20.38 5.43
N ALA A 11 1.28 -20.37 5.56
CA ALA A 11 2.14 -21.47 5.14
C ALA A 11 1.88 -22.73 5.97
N ASP A 12 1.63 -22.60 7.28
CA ASP A 12 1.33 -23.73 8.17
C ASP A 12 -0.09 -24.28 8.01
N THR A 13 -1.01 -23.50 7.44
CA THR A 13 -2.40 -23.92 7.20
C THR A 13 -2.49 -24.90 6.02
N LYS A 14 -2.81 -26.18 6.31
CA LYS A 14 -2.96 -27.24 5.30
C LYS A 14 -4.42 -27.65 5.10
N GLY A 15 -4.74 -28.16 3.91
CA GLY A 15 -6.05 -28.74 3.59
C GLY A 15 -7.16 -27.73 3.30
N LYS A 16 -6.87 -26.43 3.26
CA LYS A 16 -7.81 -25.36 2.91
C LYS A 16 -7.06 -24.14 2.34
N PRO A 17 -7.72 -23.30 1.54
CA PRO A 17 -7.15 -22.02 1.12
C PRO A 17 -7.08 -21.03 2.29
N THR A 18 -6.16 -20.07 2.19
CA THR A 18 -6.00 -18.96 3.14
C THR A 18 -6.18 -17.63 2.40
N VAL A 19 -6.89 -16.69 3.01
CA VAL A 19 -6.97 -15.30 2.56
C VAL A 19 -6.42 -14.38 3.65
N ILE A 20 -5.61 -13.40 3.28
CA ILE A 20 -5.07 -12.39 4.20
C ILE A 20 -5.74 -11.06 3.86
N ILE A 21 -6.55 -10.54 4.79
CA ILE A 21 -7.16 -9.22 4.66
C ILE A 21 -6.19 -8.19 5.21
N ALA A 22 -5.43 -7.55 4.32
CA ALA A 22 -4.50 -6.49 4.69
C ALA A 22 -5.20 -5.12 4.62
N SER A 23 -5.44 -4.51 5.77
CA SER A 23 -5.90 -3.12 5.83
C SER A 23 -4.76 -2.20 5.38
N THR A 24 -5.01 -1.39 4.35
CA THR A 24 -4.01 -0.52 3.71
C THR A 24 -4.57 0.88 3.51
N THR A 25 -3.68 1.86 3.33
CA THR A 25 -4.03 3.22 2.91
C THR A 25 -3.77 3.35 1.41
N LYS A 26 -4.80 3.72 0.64
CA LYS A 26 -4.63 3.99 -0.80
C LYS A 26 -3.68 5.17 -0.97
N GLY A 27 -2.70 5.06 -1.89
CA GLY A 27 -1.74 6.13 -2.14
C GLY A 27 -0.74 6.37 -1.00
N LYS A 28 -0.51 5.38 -0.12
CA LYS A 28 0.44 5.47 1.01
C LYS A 28 1.80 6.01 0.57
N GLY A 29 2.35 6.94 1.35
CA GLY A 29 3.67 7.53 1.15
C GLY A 29 3.65 8.92 0.52
N SER A 30 2.48 9.45 0.15
CA SER A 30 2.35 10.84 -0.27
C SER A 30 1.11 11.51 0.29
N VAL A 31 1.25 12.73 0.81
CA VAL A 31 0.11 13.52 1.31
C VAL A 31 -0.83 13.97 0.19
N ILE A 32 -0.34 13.98 -1.05
CA ILE A 32 -1.15 14.27 -2.23
C ILE A 32 -2.09 13.11 -2.50
N PHE A 33 -1.65 11.86 -2.33
CA PHE A 33 -2.38 10.68 -2.79
C PHE A 33 -3.03 9.85 -1.67
N GLU A 34 -2.61 10.02 -0.42
CA GLU A 34 -3.11 9.24 0.71
C GLU A 34 -4.61 9.41 0.93
N ASP A 35 -5.34 8.29 0.86
CA ASP A 35 -6.78 8.17 1.12
C ASP A 35 -7.69 9.04 0.23
N LYS A 36 -7.22 9.34 -0.99
CA LYS A 36 -7.95 10.17 -1.95
C LYS A 36 -8.56 9.35 -3.09
N VAL A 37 -9.85 9.55 -3.35
CA VAL A 37 -10.60 8.75 -4.34
C VAL A 37 -10.23 9.15 -5.76
N GLU A 38 -10.02 10.45 -5.99
CA GLU A 38 -9.70 11.06 -7.28
C GLU A 38 -8.46 10.46 -7.92
N PHE A 39 -7.48 10.02 -7.12
CA PHE A 39 -6.24 9.41 -7.61
C PHE A 39 -6.33 7.88 -7.79
N HIS A 40 -7.51 7.32 -8.05
CA HIS A 40 -7.63 5.87 -8.30
C HIS A 40 -6.92 5.40 -9.57
N GLY A 41 -7.00 6.20 -10.63
CA GLY A 41 -6.41 5.91 -11.93
C GLY A 41 -6.03 7.18 -12.69
N VAL A 42 -5.84 8.28 -11.97
CA VAL A 42 -5.42 9.56 -12.55
C VAL A 42 -3.90 9.63 -12.52
N THR A 43 -3.31 9.95 -13.67
CA THR A 43 -1.87 10.17 -13.78
C THR A 43 -1.49 11.45 -13.04
N PRO A 44 -0.46 11.43 -12.18
CA PRO A 44 0.08 12.64 -11.56
C PRO A 44 0.54 13.66 -12.58
N THR A 45 0.43 14.94 -12.24
CA THR A 45 1.19 16.00 -12.92
C THR A 45 2.69 15.88 -12.60
N GLU A 46 3.53 16.60 -13.35
CA GLU A 46 4.98 16.62 -13.11
C GLU A 46 5.33 17.14 -11.70
N GLU A 47 4.64 18.18 -11.24
CA GLU A 47 4.84 18.75 -9.89
C GLU A 47 4.43 17.75 -8.79
N GLU A 48 3.26 17.14 -8.91
CA GLU A 48 2.79 16.13 -7.95
C GLU A 48 3.70 14.90 -7.92
N PHE A 49 4.22 14.49 -9.08
CA PHE A 49 5.20 13.39 -9.19
C PHE A 49 6.49 13.73 -8.44
N GLU A 50 7.09 14.88 -8.73
CA GLU A 50 8.33 15.30 -8.08
C GLU A 50 8.18 15.42 -6.56
N GLN A 51 7.05 15.95 -6.10
CA GLN A 51 6.75 16.05 -4.69
C GLN A 51 6.59 14.67 -4.05
N ALA A 52 5.77 13.79 -4.63
CA ALA A 52 5.54 12.46 -4.08
C ALA A 52 6.82 11.61 -4.02
N VAL A 53 7.71 11.73 -5.02
CA VAL A 53 9.01 11.04 -4.99
C VAL A 53 9.88 11.55 -3.85
N LYS A 54 9.89 12.87 -3.58
CA LYS A 54 10.60 13.45 -2.42
C LYS A 54 10.01 12.95 -1.11
N GLU A 55 8.67 12.89 -0.99
CA GLU A 55 7.98 12.41 0.20
C GLU A 55 8.29 10.93 0.49
N ILE A 56 8.23 10.07 -0.52
CA ILE A 56 8.51 8.63 -0.40
C ILE A 56 9.96 8.38 -0.01
N ASN A 57 10.92 9.09 -0.60
CA ASN A 57 12.34 8.88 -0.33
C ASN A 57 12.80 9.42 1.04
N ASN A 58 12.05 10.34 1.63
CA ASN A 58 12.35 10.93 2.93
C ASN A 58 11.57 10.28 4.09
N GLY A 59 10.73 9.28 3.80
CA GLY A 59 9.88 8.58 4.77
C GLY A 59 10.45 7.26 5.28
#